data_AF-A0A2G6CM54-F1
#
_entry.id   AF-A0A2G6CM54-F1
#
_cell.length_a   1.000
_cell.length_b   1.000
_cell.length_c   1.000
_cell.angle_alpha   90.00
_cell.angle_beta   90.00
_cell.angle_gamma   90.00
#
_symmetry.space_group_name_H-M   'P 1'
#
loop_
_entity.id
_entity.type
_entity.pdbx_description
1 polymer ?
#
loop_
_entity_poly.entity_id
_entity_poly.type
_entity_poly.pdbx_seq_one_letter_code
_entity_poly.pdbx_strand_id
1 'polypeptide(L)'
;NASGADVSVSADRARVVRLLSEMAFAGGGSFKQFYDDATKQKLPITFEHVDLFTARDPLAIKELVVTNANVLPTDKGLRADSDQDGLPDDQELRIGTCPQDPDSDGDGVNDLIELRLARAPLTAEDPIECVDLEITNTTSDVLCPDPNDPTAPKTRDRKLYLDRDKDGLNSCEERLLGTSDSLLDSDADGIPDRVELVAGTNYLSVDPLQDPDFDGILNRDEVRSHTDPRANDAQEQLDLAYRYEELDEGVKDVLSFTEFPPRISGVLLRAVSGTSNPGIGQLKFDPGDATNPPTLSWTDPYDVADGKFGLPVDVSVPNKEGYILRSGTEDRHITVWVDGKGHYPPKVVVDKIIISSARKNCLRFRVRNITLLETLEAYANTSDGLFKGAAGDNNIFLYFAEAPKDAKDGFGIFRIATTVPNYKLGPPETRTPKNIAEVTFTDDDFIIFE
;
A
#
# COMPACT_ATOMS: atom_id res chain seq x y z
N ASN A 1 -36.36 -6.82 38.70
CA ASN A 1 -35.02 -7.28 38.28
C ASN A 1 -35.09 -7.98 36.94
N ALA A 2 -35.02 -7.21 35.85
CA ALA A 2 -34.78 -7.72 34.51
C ALA A 2 -34.00 -6.62 33.77
N SER A 3 -32.68 -6.58 33.99
CA SER A 3 -31.77 -5.57 33.44
C SER A 3 -30.41 -6.21 33.13
N GLY A 4 -30.40 -7.29 32.35
CA GLY A 4 -29.17 -8.05 32.10
C GLY A 4 -29.06 -8.77 30.76
N ALA A 5 -29.87 -8.42 29.75
CA ALA A 5 -29.90 -9.17 28.48
C ALA A 5 -29.58 -8.36 27.21
N ASP A 6 -29.26 -7.06 27.31
CA ASP A 6 -29.13 -6.19 26.12
C ASP A 6 -27.67 -5.95 25.69
N VAL A 7 -26.68 -6.39 26.47
CA VAL A 7 -25.24 -6.14 26.18
C VAL A 7 -24.61 -7.27 25.34
N SER A 8 -25.07 -8.53 25.46
CA SER A 8 -24.49 -9.65 24.70
C SER A 8 -24.91 -9.67 23.23
N VAL A 9 -26.13 -9.23 22.92
CA VAL A 9 -26.67 -9.24 21.55
C VAL A 9 -25.99 -8.19 20.66
N SER A 10 -25.51 -7.09 21.24
CA SER A 10 -24.81 -6.04 20.48
C SER A 10 -23.39 -6.46 20.10
N ALA A 11 -22.65 -7.09 21.01
CA ALA A 11 -21.29 -7.57 20.76
C ALA A 11 -21.25 -8.73 19.75
N ASP A 12 -22.18 -9.69 19.86
CA ASP A 12 -22.30 -10.80 18.91
C ASP A 12 -22.69 -10.30 17.52
N ARG A 13 -23.50 -9.23 17.45
CA ARG A 13 -23.92 -8.65 16.18
C ARG A 13 -22.81 -7.90 15.47
N ALA A 14 -22.00 -7.14 16.20
CA ALA A 14 -20.83 -6.48 15.63
C ALA A 14 -19.88 -7.52 15.01
N ARG A 15 -19.66 -8.66 15.69
CA ARG A 15 -18.89 -9.79 15.14
C ARG A 15 -19.50 -10.39 13.89
N VAL A 16 -20.83 -10.56 13.85
CA VAL A 16 -21.53 -11.10 12.66
C VAL A 16 -21.49 -10.13 11.49
N VAL A 17 -21.67 -8.83 11.74
CA VAL A 17 -21.56 -7.79 10.71
C VAL A 17 -20.15 -7.78 10.15
N ARG A 18 -19.13 -7.78 11.03
CA ARG A 18 -17.71 -7.85 10.66
C ARG A 18 -17.40 -9.08 9.81
N LEU A 19 -17.79 -10.28 10.25
CA LEU A 19 -17.56 -11.51 9.48
C LEU A 19 -18.26 -11.50 8.12
N LEU A 20 -19.49 -11.01 8.04
CA LEU A 20 -20.23 -10.94 6.79
C LEU A 20 -19.71 -9.86 5.85
N SER A 21 -19.15 -8.76 6.38
CA SER A 21 -18.44 -7.76 5.58
C SER A 21 -17.12 -8.31 5.06
N GLU A 22 -16.34 -9.02 5.88
CA GLU A 22 -15.10 -9.69 5.46
C GLU A 22 -15.39 -10.71 4.34
N MET A 23 -16.44 -11.53 4.49
CA MET A 23 -16.83 -12.49 3.45
C MET A 23 -17.33 -11.83 2.16
N ALA A 24 -18.05 -10.70 2.26
CA ALA A 24 -18.50 -9.97 1.08
C ALA A 24 -17.30 -9.34 0.37
N PHE A 25 -16.39 -8.71 1.12
CA PHE A 25 -15.16 -8.12 0.62
C PHE A 25 -14.28 -9.15 -0.08
N ALA A 26 -13.97 -10.27 0.58
CA ALA A 26 -13.21 -11.38 0.00
C ALA A 26 -13.88 -12.01 -1.23
N GLY A 27 -15.19 -11.82 -1.40
CA GLY A 27 -15.95 -12.24 -2.58
C GLY A 27 -16.10 -11.19 -3.68
N GLY A 28 -15.48 -10.01 -3.55
CA GLY A 28 -15.65 -8.87 -4.46
C GLY A 28 -17.07 -8.29 -4.47
N GLY A 29 -17.84 -8.51 -3.40
CA GLY A 29 -19.22 -8.08 -3.24
C GLY A 29 -19.36 -6.96 -2.20
N SER A 30 -20.47 -6.22 -2.26
CA SER A 30 -20.80 -5.22 -1.24
C SER A 30 -21.64 -5.82 -0.13
N PHE A 31 -21.27 -5.52 1.13
CA PHE A 31 -22.09 -5.82 2.29
C PHE A 31 -22.99 -4.62 2.61
N LYS A 32 -24.31 -4.85 2.73
CA LYS A 32 -25.27 -3.82 3.14
C LYS A 32 -26.08 -4.28 4.34
N GLN A 33 -26.04 -3.48 5.40
CA GLN A 33 -26.81 -3.73 6.62
C GLN A 33 -28.23 -3.18 6.48
N PHE A 34 -29.24 -4.03 6.65
CA PHE A 34 -30.66 -3.65 6.63
C PHE A 34 -31.20 -3.33 8.03
N TYR A 35 -30.36 -2.81 8.90
CA TYR A 35 -30.72 -2.47 10.26
C TYR A 35 -29.93 -1.26 10.73
N ASP A 36 -30.65 -0.25 11.21
CA ASP A 36 -30.06 0.97 11.74
C ASP A 36 -29.86 0.81 13.25
N ASP A 37 -28.61 0.86 13.71
CA ASP A 37 -28.24 0.72 15.12
C ASP A 37 -28.56 1.98 15.94
N ALA A 38 -28.66 3.15 15.31
CA ALA A 38 -29.06 4.38 15.98
C ALA A 38 -30.57 4.42 16.26
N THR A 39 -31.39 3.90 15.32
CA THR A 39 -32.86 3.89 15.48
C THR A 39 -33.43 2.54 15.95
N LYS A 40 -32.59 1.50 16.06
CA LYS A 40 -32.98 0.10 16.38
C LYS A 40 -34.06 -0.47 15.44
N GLN A 41 -34.14 0.02 14.20
CA GLN A 41 -35.17 -0.38 13.23
C GLN A 41 -34.61 -1.24 12.10
N LYS A 42 -35.40 -2.24 11.69
CA LYS A 42 -35.14 -3.04 10.48
C LYS A 42 -35.59 -2.23 9.26
N LEU A 43 -34.66 -1.98 8.34
CA LEU A 43 -34.98 -1.41 7.04
C LEU A 43 -35.72 -2.47 6.19
N PRO A 44 -36.80 -2.09 5.50
CA PRO A 44 -37.55 -3.02 4.66
C PRO A 44 -36.71 -3.44 3.43
N ILE A 45 -36.54 -4.75 3.24
CA ILE A 45 -35.85 -5.31 2.07
C ILE A 45 -36.83 -5.24 0.87
N THR A 46 -36.72 -4.19 0.07
CA THR A 46 -37.47 -4.07 -1.20
C THR A 46 -36.51 -3.82 -2.35
N PHE A 47 -36.90 -4.21 -3.58
CA PHE A 47 -36.11 -3.98 -4.81
C PHE A 47 -35.94 -2.48 -5.16
N GLU A 48 -36.58 -1.59 -4.41
CA GLU A 48 -36.41 -0.14 -4.49
C GLU A 48 -35.20 0.34 -3.65
N HIS A 49 -34.75 -0.47 -2.69
CA HIS A 49 -33.58 -0.23 -1.82
C HIS A 49 -32.39 -1.16 -2.12
N VAL A 50 -32.56 -2.11 -3.06
CA VAL A 50 -31.50 -3.02 -3.54
C VAL A 50 -31.25 -2.69 -5.00
N ASP A 51 -30.28 -1.80 -5.24
CA ASP A 51 -30.01 -1.21 -6.55
C ASP A 51 -29.15 -2.16 -7.41
N LEU A 52 -29.77 -3.19 -7.99
CA LEU A 52 -29.11 -4.29 -8.72
C LEU A 52 -28.38 -3.88 -10.01
N PHE A 53 -28.59 -2.66 -10.52
CA PHE A 53 -27.98 -2.17 -11.77
C PHE A 53 -27.09 -0.93 -11.58
N THR A 54 -26.86 -0.51 -10.33
CA THR A 54 -26.06 0.68 -10.00
C THR A 54 -25.08 0.47 -8.82
N ALA A 55 -25.03 -0.74 -8.23
CA ALA A 55 -24.28 -1.02 -7.01
C ALA A 55 -22.77 -1.24 -7.18
N ARG A 56 -22.06 -0.30 -7.81
CA ARG A 56 -20.82 0.13 -7.17
C ARG A 56 -21.22 1.39 -6.41
N ASP A 57 -21.56 1.22 -5.13
CA ASP A 57 -21.69 2.38 -4.25
C ASP A 57 -20.45 3.23 -4.47
N PRO A 58 -20.59 4.54 -4.74
CA PRO A 58 -19.43 5.37 -5.00
C PRO A 58 -18.53 5.24 -3.77
N LEU A 59 -17.32 4.73 -3.99
CA LEU A 59 -16.32 4.63 -2.94
C LEU A 59 -16.06 6.03 -2.41
N ALA A 60 -16.18 6.16 -1.10
CA ALA A 60 -15.83 7.37 -0.38
C ALA A 60 -14.44 7.17 0.23
N ILE A 61 -13.68 8.27 0.30
CA ILE A 61 -12.38 8.27 0.94
C ILE A 61 -12.60 7.97 2.43
N LYS A 62 -11.97 6.89 2.90
CA LYS A 62 -11.90 6.54 4.31
C LYS A 62 -10.73 7.29 4.94
N GLU A 63 -9.53 7.06 4.42
CA GLU A 63 -8.29 7.63 4.93
C GLU A 63 -7.23 7.86 3.84
N LEU A 64 -6.38 8.87 4.05
CA LEU A 64 -5.11 9.03 3.33
C LEU A 64 -3.99 9.18 4.37
N VAL A 65 -3.10 8.19 4.43
CA VAL A 65 -1.95 8.17 5.32
C VAL A 65 -0.68 8.17 4.48
N VAL A 66 0.24 9.08 4.79
CA VAL A 66 1.59 9.10 4.21
C VAL A 66 2.58 8.91 5.33
N THR A 67 3.46 7.93 5.18
CA THR A 67 4.52 7.63 6.16
C THR A 67 5.87 7.53 5.46
N ASN A 68 6.91 8.03 6.13
CA ASN A 68 8.29 7.72 5.78
C ASN A 68 8.74 6.57 6.67
N ALA A 69 8.93 5.38 6.10
CA ALA A 69 9.32 4.20 6.87
C ALA A 69 10.73 4.30 7.44
N ASN A 70 11.57 5.21 6.92
CA ASN A 70 12.95 5.38 7.38
C ASN A 70 13.14 6.45 8.44
N VAL A 71 12.07 7.15 8.82
CA VAL A 71 12.11 8.23 9.79
C VAL A 71 11.02 7.95 10.81
N LEU A 72 11.41 7.87 12.08
CA LEU A 72 10.48 7.57 13.17
C LEU A 72 10.31 8.80 14.07
N PRO A 73 9.07 9.21 14.38
CA PRO A 73 8.82 10.16 15.45
C PRO A 73 9.05 9.47 16.80
N THR A 74 9.77 10.16 17.68
CA THR A 74 10.02 9.70 19.05
C THR A 74 9.86 10.87 20.00
N ASP A 75 9.79 10.58 21.31
CA ASP A 75 9.76 11.57 22.40
C ASP A 75 10.91 12.62 22.40
N LYS A 76 11.92 12.45 21.55
CA LYS A 76 13.09 13.33 21.41
C LYS A 76 13.27 13.85 19.98
N GLY A 77 12.20 13.83 19.19
CA GLY A 77 12.18 14.20 17.79
C GLY A 77 12.40 13.04 16.83
N LEU A 78 12.71 13.37 15.57
CA LEU A 78 12.81 12.39 14.48
C LEU A 78 14.14 11.63 14.51
N ARG A 79 14.07 10.32 14.35
CA ARG A 79 15.24 9.42 14.26
C ARG A 79 15.24 8.63 12.97
N ALA A 80 16.43 8.27 12.50
CA ALA A 80 16.56 7.39 11.34
C ALA A 80 16.34 5.94 11.77
N ASP A 81 15.64 5.21 10.92
CA ASP A 81 15.42 3.77 10.92
C ASP A 81 15.87 3.31 9.53
N SER A 82 17.05 2.71 9.43
CA SER A 82 17.72 2.50 8.15
C SER A 82 17.17 1.29 7.37
N ASP A 83 16.68 0.27 8.07
CA ASP A 83 16.16 -0.98 7.49
C ASP A 83 14.64 -1.12 7.54
N GLN A 84 13.95 -0.18 8.19
CA GLN A 84 12.50 -0.03 8.22
C GLN A 84 11.82 -1.15 9.01
N ASP A 85 12.40 -1.59 10.10
CA ASP A 85 11.75 -2.56 10.98
C ASP A 85 10.88 -1.87 12.06
N GLY A 86 11.01 -0.55 12.20
CA GLY A 86 10.32 0.27 13.19
C GLY A 86 11.10 0.46 14.50
N LEU A 87 12.38 0.09 14.54
CA LEU A 87 13.34 0.46 15.56
C LEU A 87 14.32 1.51 15.00
N PRO A 88 14.64 2.58 15.75
CA PRO A 88 15.63 3.54 15.30
C PRO A 88 17.05 2.99 15.47
N ASP A 89 17.96 3.35 14.54
CA ASP A 89 19.35 2.86 14.49
C ASP A 89 20.09 2.98 15.84
N ASP A 90 19.83 4.06 16.58
CA ASP A 90 20.50 4.33 17.85
C ASP A 90 19.98 3.48 19.01
N GLN A 91 18.76 2.94 18.89
CA GLN A 91 18.18 2.00 19.83
C GLN A 91 18.67 0.59 19.56
N GLU A 92 18.72 0.19 18.29
CA GLU A 92 19.24 -1.10 17.86
C GLU A 92 20.68 -1.34 18.33
N LEU A 93 21.55 -0.36 18.14
CA LEU A 93 22.93 -0.39 18.65
C LEU A 93 23.01 -0.55 20.17
N ARG A 94 21.99 -0.13 20.93
CA ARG A 94 21.96 -0.27 22.39
C ARG A 94 21.45 -1.64 22.83
N ILE A 95 20.51 -2.23 22.10
CA ILE A 95 19.94 -3.54 22.40
C ILE A 95 20.77 -4.68 21.80
N GLY A 96 21.65 -4.37 20.84
CA GLY A 96 22.57 -5.32 20.21
C GLY A 96 22.04 -5.93 18.91
N THR A 97 21.02 -5.33 18.30
CA THR A 97 20.51 -5.67 16.98
C THR A 97 21.24 -4.86 15.90
N CYS A 98 20.98 -5.18 14.62
CA CYS A 98 21.70 -4.67 13.46
C CYS A 98 20.91 -3.56 12.74
N PRO A 99 21.38 -2.29 12.74
CA PRO A 99 20.67 -1.16 12.11
C PRO A 99 20.50 -1.19 10.58
N GLN A 100 20.78 -2.31 9.94
CA GLN A 100 20.77 -2.45 8.49
C GLN A 100 20.09 -3.76 8.08
N ASP A 101 19.63 -4.57 9.03
CA ASP A 101 18.99 -5.86 8.79
C ASP A 101 17.75 -5.95 9.68
N PRO A 102 16.53 -5.88 9.10
CA PRO A 102 15.30 -5.76 9.88
C PRO A 102 14.96 -7.01 10.72
N ASP A 103 15.67 -8.11 10.47
CA ASP A 103 15.61 -9.39 11.20
C ASP A 103 17.06 -9.80 11.48
N SER A 104 17.58 -9.34 12.63
CA SER A 104 19.01 -9.46 12.95
C SER A 104 19.47 -10.91 13.04
N ASP A 105 18.62 -11.81 13.54
CA ASP A 105 18.94 -13.22 13.78
C ASP A 105 18.48 -14.19 12.67
N GLY A 106 17.73 -13.68 11.71
CA GLY A 106 17.32 -14.40 10.50
C GLY A 106 16.27 -15.47 10.76
N ASP A 107 15.52 -15.37 11.87
CA ASP A 107 14.47 -16.34 12.22
C ASP A 107 13.12 -16.05 11.54
N GLY A 108 13.04 -14.88 10.90
CA GLY A 108 11.94 -14.37 10.08
C GLY A 108 10.90 -13.54 10.83
N VAL A 109 11.23 -13.06 12.04
CA VAL A 109 10.47 -12.06 12.79
C VAL A 109 11.32 -10.81 12.92
N ASN A 110 10.74 -9.63 12.67
CA ASN A 110 11.49 -8.39 12.81
C ASN A 110 11.87 -8.06 14.27
N ASP A 111 12.96 -7.30 14.43
CA ASP A 111 13.53 -7.00 15.75
C ASP A 111 12.55 -6.18 16.63
N LEU A 112 11.73 -5.29 16.02
CA LEU A 112 10.66 -4.56 16.72
C LEU A 112 9.64 -5.48 17.41
N ILE A 113 9.12 -6.48 16.69
CA ILE A 113 8.07 -7.38 17.20
C ILE A 113 8.64 -8.26 18.31
N GLU A 114 9.87 -8.74 18.15
CA GLU A 114 10.56 -9.49 19.19
C GLU A 114 10.67 -8.69 20.48
N LEU A 115 11.12 -7.43 20.38
CA LEU A 115 11.22 -6.52 21.52
C LEU A 115 9.87 -6.30 22.20
N ARG A 116 8.79 -6.11 21.44
CA ARG A 116 7.44 -5.86 21.96
C ARG A 116 6.83 -7.08 22.65
N LEU A 117 7.07 -8.27 22.10
CA LEU A 117 6.59 -9.53 22.68
C LEU A 117 7.47 -10.03 23.83
N ALA A 118 8.48 -9.24 24.23
CA ALA A 118 9.48 -9.59 25.24
C ALA A 118 10.12 -10.96 24.97
N ARG A 119 10.20 -11.36 23.70
CA ARG A 119 11.09 -12.41 23.26
C ARG A 119 12.47 -11.77 23.26
N ALA A 120 13.47 -12.50 23.76
CA ALA A 120 14.82 -12.00 23.57
C ALA A 120 15.07 -12.05 22.05
N PRO A 121 15.55 -10.96 21.41
CA PRO A 121 16.02 -10.96 20.00
C PRO A 121 17.30 -11.80 19.82
N LEU A 122 17.43 -12.83 20.66
CA LEU A 122 18.62 -13.57 21.02
C LEU A 122 18.15 -14.91 21.60
N THR A 123 17.65 -15.82 20.77
CA THR A 123 17.60 -17.23 21.19
C THR A 123 18.99 -17.89 21.08
N ALA A 124 19.81 -17.59 22.08
CA ALA A 124 20.85 -18.39 22.74
C ALA A 124 21.98 -19.11 21.99
N GLU A 125 22.11 -19.16 20.65
CA GLU A 125 23.27 -19.88 20.05
C GLU A 125 24.25 -19.09 19.18
N ASP A 126 24.01 -17.85 18.73
CA ASP A 126 25.05 -17.10 18.00
C ASP A 126 25.10 -15.58 18.34
N PRO A 127 26.25 -15.02 18.74
CA PRO A 127 26.45 -13.58 18.84
C PRO A 127 26.62 -12.99 17.43
N ILE A 128 25.66 -12.18 17.00
CA ILE A 128 25.63 -11.63 15.64
C ILE A 128 26.53 -10.40 15.60
N GLU A 129 27.65 -10.55 14.91
CA GLU A 129 28.45 -9.43 14.43
C GLU A 129 27.75 -8.94 13.16
N CYS A 130 27.42 -7.64 13.04
CA CYS A 130 26.67 -7.04 11.92
C CYS A 130 27.37 -7.15 10.53
N VAL A 131 28.35 -8.03 10.39
CA VAL A 131 29.27 -8.12 9.27
C VAL A 131 29.34 -9.58 8.80
N ASP A 132 28.98 -9.77 7.53
CA ASP A 132 29.08 -11.01 6.75
C ASP A 132 28.24 -12.18 7.29
N LEU A 133 26.92 -12.08 7.12
CA LEU A 133 26.13 -13.27 6.82
C LEU A 133 26.55 -13.80 5.43
N GLU A 134 27.71 -14.46 5.36
CA GLU A 134 27.82 -15.60 4.46
C GLU A 134 26.64 -16.49 4.82
N ILE A 135 25.65 -16.55 3.92
CA ILE A 135 24.51 -17.46 3.96
C ILE A 135 25.08 -18.87 3.97
N THR A 136 25.58 -19.29 5.12
CA THR A 136 25.84 -20.68 5.41
C THR A 136 24.45 -21.25 5.52
N ASN A 137 24.15 -22.17 4.61
CA ASN A 137 22.95 -23.00 4.61
C ASN A 137 22.89 -23.92 5.86
N THR A 138 23.26 -23.41 7.02
CA THR A 138 22.99 -24.02 8.31
C THR A 138 21.60 -23.58 8.70
N THR A 139 20.70 -24.54 8.50
CA THR A 139 19.45 -24.78 9.21
C THR A 139 19.36 -24.11 10.61
N SER A 140 19.22 -22.79 10.67
CA SER A 140 18.52 -22.17 11.79
C SER A 140 17.05 -22.51 11.59
N ASP A 141 16.50 -23.20 12.58
CA ASP A 141 15.11 -23.60 12.65
C ASP A 141 14.26 -22.34 12.70
N VAL A 142 13.92 -21.84 11.52
CA VAL A 142 12.93 -20.82 11.20
C VAL A 142 11.72 -20.99 12.13
N LEU A 143 11.58 -20.05 13.06
CA LEU A 143 10.83 -20.19 14.30
C LEU A 143 9.62 -19.25 14.24
N CYS A 144 8.50 -19.77 13.74
CA CYS A 144 7.19 -19.24 14.14
C CYS A 144 6.66 -20.14 15.25
N PRO A 145 6.96 -19.90 16.55
CA PRO A 145 6.29 -20.63 17.61
C PRO A 145 4.81 -20.32 17.51
N ASP A 146 3.98 -21.34 17.32
CA ASP A 146 2.55 -21.20 17.56
C ASP A 146 2.38 -20.82 19.04
N PRO A 147 1.88 -19.61 19.37
CA PRO A 147 1.68 -19.20 20.76
C PRO A 147 0.69 -20.11 21.50
N ASN A 148 -0.11 -20.90 20.78
CA ASN A 148 -1.09 -21.85 21.32
C ASN A 148 -0.63 -23.32 21.28
N ASP A 149 0.47 -23.65 20.59
CA ASP A 149 1.02 -25.00 20.54
C ASP A 149 2.56 -25.00 20.53
N PRO A 150 3.21 -25.09 21.70
CA PRO A 150 4.67 -25.18 21.80
C PRO A 150 5.25 -26.49 21.23
N THR A 151 4.41 -27.42 20.78
CA THR A 151 4.81 -28.67 20.11
C THR A 151 4.62 -28.62 18.60
N ALA A 152 4.12 -27.50 18.05
CA ALA A 152 3.99 -27.29 16.62
C ALA A 152 5.36 -27.48 15.93
N PRO A 153 5.40 -28.15 14.76
CA PRO A 153 6.65 -28.34 14.04
C PRO A 153 7.26 -26.98 13.67
N LYS A 154 8.48 -26.70 14.14
CA LYS A 154 9.34 -25.60 13.69
C LYS A 154 9.87 -25.89 12.27
N THR A 155 8.96 -26.08 11.34
CA THR A 155 9.31 -26.42 9.96
C THR A 155 9.25 -25.16 9.10
N ARG A 156 10.21 -25.02 8.16
CA ARG A 156 10.18 -24.05 7.06
C ARG A 156 8.92 -24.22 6.19
N ASP A 157 7.78 -23.71 6.63
CA ASP A 157 6.70 -23.37 5.70
C ASP A 157 6.98 -21.96 5.20
N ARG A 158 7.55 -21.88 3.99
CA ARG A 158 7.88 -20.61 3.33
C ARG A 158 6.67 -19.68 3.21
N LYS A 159 5.44 -20.21 3.31
CA LYS A 159 4.21 -19.41 3.29
C LYS A 159 4.04 -18.52 4.53
N LEU A 160 4.65 -18.88 5.66
CA LEU A 160 4.57 -18.10 6.89
C LEU A 160 5.36 -16.79 6.80
N TYR A 161 6.32 -16.70 5.90
CA TYR A 161 7.16 -15.53 5.70
C TYR A 161 6.78 -14.76 4.43
N LEU A 162 5.59 -15.05 3.89
CA LEU A 162 5.02 -14.28 2.80
C LEU A 162 4.17 -13.16 3.40
N ASP A 163 4.41 -11.96 2.95
CA ASP A 163 3.53 -10.83 3.14
C ASP A 163 2.40 -10.92 2.09
N ARG A 164 1.20 -11.29 2.56
CA ARG A 164 0.12 -11.77 1.69
C ARG A 164 -0.82 -10.65 1.26
N ASP A 165 -1.07 -9.68 2.13
CA ASP A 165 -1.85 -8.47 1.86
C ASP A 165 -0.99 -7.24 1.58
N LYS A 166 0.32 -7.33 1.79
CA LYS A 166 1.33 -6.31 1.43
C LYS A 166 1.29 -5.06 2.28
N ASP A 167 0.93 -5.19 3.54
CA ASP A 167 1.03 -4.11 4.52
C ASP A 167 2.47 -3.92 5.04
N GLY A 168 3.33 -4.93 4.81
CA GLY A 168 4.72 -4.98 5.24
C GLY A 168 4.95 -5.85 6.48
N LEU A 169 3.94 -6.58 6.96
CA LEU A 169 4.05 -7.65 7.94
C LEU A 169 3.93 -9.00 7.24
N ASN A 170 4.76 -9.96 7.63
CA ASN A 170 4.64 -11.30 7.11
C ASN A 170 3.62 -12.13 7.91
N SER A 171 3.07 -13.20 7.32
CA SER A 171 2.04 -14.02 7.98
C SER A 171 2.44 -14.65 9.34
N CYS A 172 3.74 -14.70 9.67
CA CYS A 172 4.24 -15.12 10.96
C CYS A 172 4.07 -14.00 11.99
N GLU A 173 4.56 -12.81 11.64
CA GLU A 173 4.45 -11.58 12.43
C GLU A 173 2.98 -11.28 12.74
N GLU A 174 2.13 -11.34 11.72
CA GLU A 174 0.69 -11.11 11.88
C GLU A 174 0.05 -12.11 12.84
N ARG A 175 0.45 -13.39 12.76
CA ARG A 175 0.00 -14.40 13.71
C ARG A 175 0.44 -14.11 15.15
N LEU A 176 1.65 -13.59 15.33
CA LEU A 176 2.18 -13.24 16.64
C LEU A 176 1.49 -12.01 17.23
N LEU A 177 1.15 -11.05 16.39
CA LEU A 177 0.41 -9.84 16.74
C LEU A 177 -1.10 -10.10 16.91
N GLY A 178 -1.62 -11.13 16.24
CA GLY A 178 -3.05 -11.45 16.18
C GLY A 178 -3.81 -10.66 15.12
N THR A 179 -3.10 -10.03 14.19
CA THR A 179 -3.64 -9.38 13.00
C THR A 179 -3.96 -10.41 11.91
N SER A 180 -4.56 -9.97 10.82
CA SER A 180 -5.12 -10.81 9.77
C SER A 180 -4.24 -10.84 8.53
N ASP A 181 -3.74 -12.02 8.15
CA ASP A 181 -2.89 -12.32 6.97
C ASP A 181 -3.46 -12.02 5.58
N SER A 182 -4.56 -11.29 5.51
CA SER A 182 -5.32 -11.01 4.30
C SER A 182 -5.96 -9.65 4.31
N LEU A 183 -5.78 -8.87 5.38
CA LEU A 183 -6.39 -7.57 5.55
C LEU A 183 -5.31 -6.59 6.01
N LEU A 184 -5.07 -5.58 5.18
CA LEU A 184 -4.10 -4.52 5.46
C LEU A 184 -4.35 -3.76 6.77
N ASP A 185 -5.61 -3.75 7.22
CA ASP A 185 -6.15 -3.04 8.39
C ASP A 185 -7.13 -4.02 9.07
N SER A 186 -6.66 -4.62 10.16
CA SER A 186 -7.33 -5.72 10.86
C SER A 186 -8.55 -5.29 11.66
N ASP A 187 -8.62 -4.02 12.07
CA ASP A 187 -9.71 -3.50 12.90
C ASP A 187 -10.66 -2.55 12.16
N ALA A 188 -10.33 -2.25 10.90
CA ALA A 188 -11.06 -1.45 9.94
C ALA A 188 -11.16 0.03 10.32
N ASP A 189 -10.19 0.61 11.01
CA ASP A 189 -10.21 2.02 11.38
C ASP A 189 -9.69 2.97 10.28
N GLY A 190 -9.00 2.44 9.27
CA GLY A 190 -8.44 3.16 8.13
C GLY A 190 -6.91 3.31 8.16
N ILE A 191 -6.24 2.87 9.21
CA ILE A 191 -4.79 2.87 9.35
C ILE A 191 -4.28 1.43 9.18
N PRO A 192 -3.23 1.19 8.37
CA PRO A 192 -2.70 -0.17 8.20
C PRO A 192 -2.03 -0.74 9.47
N ASP A 193 -2.10 -2.05 9.65
CA ASP A 193 -1.60 -2.75 10.85
C ASP A 193 -0.12 -2.45 11.11
N ARG A 194 0.74 -2.51 10.08
CA ARG A 194 2.16 -2.12 10.21
C ARG A 194 2.35 -0.68 10.66
N VAL A 195 1.54 0.26 10.17
CA VAL A 195 1.67 1.69 10.50
C VAL A 195 1.30 1.91 11.97
N GLU A 196 0.21 1.29 12.41
CA GLU A 196 -0.21 1.31 13.80
C GLU A 196 0.79 0.65 14.74
N LEU A 197 1.36 -0.50 14.31
CA LEU A 197 2.44 -1.14 15.02
C LEU A 197 3.57 -0.14 15.22
N VAL A 198 4.15 0.43 14.17
CA VAL A 198 5.27 1.37 14.30
C VAL A 198 4.91 2.60 15.16
N ALA A 199 3.75 3.21 14.95
CA ALA A 199 3.28 4.36 15.73
C ALA A 199 2.94 4.01 17.19
N GLY A 200 2.75 2.72 17.50
CA GLY A 200 2.36 2.26 18.82
C GLY A 200 0.89 2.53 19.15
N THR A 201 0.00 2.63 18.16
CA THR A 201 -1.47 2.59 18.35
C THR A 201 -1.96 1.14 18.39
N ASN A 202 -3.29 0.92 18.44
CA ASN A 202 -3.88 -0.39 18.63
C ASN A 202 -4.45 -1.00 17.34
N TYR A 203 -3.63 -1.80 16.67
CA TYR A 203 -3.95 -2.58 15.46
C TYR A 203 -5.03 -3.67 15.58
N LEU A 204 -5.64 -3.87 16.76
CA LEU A 204 -6.72 -4.85 16.95
C LEU A 204 -8.05 -4.21 17.38
N SER A 205 -8.06 -2.91 17.65
CA SER A 205 -9.23 -2.23 18.16
C SER A 205 -9.17 -0.73 17.92
N VAL A 206 -10.05 -0.30 17.02
CA VAL A 206 -10.39 1.07 16.66
C VAL A 206 -10.09 2.07 17.79
N ASP A 207 -8.95 2.75 17.68
CA ASP A 207 -8.52 3.82 18.57
C ASP A 207 -8.17 5.19 17.94
N PRO A 208 -8.58 5.55 16.71
CA PRO A 208 -8.11 6.77 16.04
C PRO A 208 -8.55 8.08 16.73
N LEU A 209 -9.54 8.00 17.64
CA LEU A 209 -10.06 9.12 18.43
C LEU A 209 -9.54 9.14 19.87
N GLN A 210 -8.60 8.28 20.21
CA GLN A 210 -7.94 8.32 21.52
C GLN A 210 -6.81 9.35 21.51
N ASP A 211 -6.47 9.80 22.72
CA ASP A 211 -5.38 10.75 23.02
C ASP A 211 -4.69 10.17 24.28
N PRO A 212 -3.81 9.15 24.13
CA PRO A 212 -3.24 8.39 25.24
C PRO A 212 -2.31 9.20 26.14
N ASP A 213 -1.65 10.20 25.58
CA ASP A 213 -0.63 11.03 26.21
C ASP A 213 -1.16 12.41 26.66
N PHE A 214 -2.42 12.72 26.30
CA PHE A 214 -3.21 13.87 26.72
C PHE A 214 -2.64 15.22 26.28
N ASP A 215 -2.03 15.27 25.09
CA ASP A 215 -1.51 16.51 24.53
C ASP A 215 -2.53 17.29 23.69
N GLY A 216 -3.69 16.69 23.43
CA GLY A 216 -4.82 17.28 22.73
C GLY A 216 -4.85 16.99 21.23
N ILE A 217 -3.93 16.18 20.72
CA ILE A 217 -3.96 15.62 19.38
C ILE A 217 -4.48 14.17 19.48
N LEU A 218 -5.20 13.71 18.46
CA LEU A 218 -5.76 12.36 18.44
C LEU A 218 -4.81 11.42 17.68
N ASN A 219 -4.77 10.14 18.05
CA ASN A 219 -3.98 9.09 17.37
C ASN A 219 -4.00 9.21 15.84
N ARG A 220 -5.18 9.35 15.25
CA ARG A 220 -5.34 9.49 13.78
C ARG A 220 -4.60 10.68 13.23
N ASP A 221 -4.75 11.83 13.88
CA ASP A 221 -4.13 13.06 13.42
C ASP A 221 -2.61 13.00 13.59
N GLU A 222 -2.13 12.36 14.65
CA GLU A 222 -0.70 12.15 14.92
C GLU A 222 -0.05 11.21 13.92
N VAL A 223 -0.64 10.04 13.68
CA VAL A 223 -0.18 9.08 12.67
C VAL A 223 -0.13 9.75 11.30
N ARG A 224 -1.15 10.53 10.93
CA ARG A 224 -1.15 11.27 9.65
C ARG A 224 -0.08 12.35 9.65
N SER A 225 0.09 13.09 10.75
CA SER A 225 1.09 14.13 10.87
C SER A 225 2.51 13.62 11.07
N HIS A 226 2.70 12.30 11.22
CA HIS A 226 3.98 11.67 11.48
C HIS A 226 4.62 12.16 12.79
N THR A 227 3.81 12.16 13.86
CA THR A 227 4.18 12.44 15.26
C THR A 227 3.94 11.19 16.12
N ASP A 228 4.34 11.20 17.40
CA ASP A 228 4.31 10.03 18.30
C ASP A 228 3.03 10.02 19.18
N PRO A 229 2.05 9.13 18.92
CA PRO A 229 0.79 9.06 19.68
C PRO A 229 0.89 8.73 21.17
N ARG A 230 2.10 8.48 21.67
CA ARG A 230 2.35 8.12 23.07
C ARG A 230 3.19 9.17 23.80
N ALA A 231 3.59 10.24 23.13
CA ALA A 231 4.47 11.26 23.68
C ALA A 231 3.93 12.67 23.44
N ASN A 232 3.92 13.49 24.50
CA ASN A 232 3.43 14.86 24.44
C ASN A 232 4.36 15.72 23.58
N ASP A 233 4.08 15.74 22.29
CA ASP A 233 4.92 16.33 21.24
C ASP A 233 4.20 17.45 20.48
N ALA A 234 3.07 17.94 20.98
CA ALA A 234 2.30 19.06 20.43
C ALA A 234 3.13 20.30 20.04
N GLN A 235 4.30 20.54 20.66
CA GLN A 235 5.22 21.59 20.23
C GLN A 235 6.00 21.22 18.95
N GLU A 236 6.47 19.99 18.86
CA GLU A 236 7.19 19.43 17.70
C GLU A 236 6.26 19.28 16.49
N GLN A 237 4.97 19.06 16.74
CA GLN A 237 3.93 19.06 15.69
C GLN A 237 3.88 20.37 14.89
N LEU A 238 4.33 21.51 15.43
CA LEU A 238 4.33 22.76 14.65
C LEU A 238 5.40 22.76 13.55
N ASP A 239 6.55 22.16 13.86
CA ASP A 239 7.76 22.25 13.04
C ASP A 239 7.97 21.00 12.16
N LEU A 240 7.70 19.80 12.69
CA LEU A 240 8.07 18.52 12.08
C LEU A 240 6.89 17.81 11.40
N ALA A 241 5.65 18.17 11.75
CA ALA A 241 4.46 17.50 11.24
C ALA A 241 4.27 17.63 9.73
N TYR A 242 3.72 16.58 9.13
CA TYR A 242 3.27 16.58 7.76
C TYR A 242 2.01 17.44 7.61
N ARG A 243 1.88 18.11 6.46
CA ARG A 243 0.77 19.02 6.17
C ARG A 243 0.00 18.54 4.95
N TYR A 244 -1.29 18.26 5.13
CA TYR A 244 -2.19 17.77 4.09
C TYR A 244 -3.04 18.92 3.54
N GLU A 245 -3.07 19.04 2.22
CA GLU A 245 -4.03 19.86 1.46
C GLU A 245 -4.86 18.92 0.59
N GLU A 246 -6.11 18.64 0.99
CA GLU A 246 -7.02 17.76 0.28
C GLU A 246 -8.18 18.54 -0.34
N LEU A 247 -8.44 18.26 -1.61
CA LEU A 247 -9.54 18.80 -2.37
C LEU A 247 -10.33 17.66 -2.99
N ASP A 248 -11.48 17.37 -2.40
CA ASP A 248 -12.48 16.48 -2.98
C ASP A 248 -13.09 17.17 -4.22
N GLU A 249 -12.75 16.66 -5.40
CA GLU A 249 -13.28 17.15 -6.67
C GLU A 249 -14.64 16.50 -7.02
N GLY A 250 -15.12 15.59 -6.16
CA GLY A 250 -16.37 14.89 -6.28
C GLY A 250 -16.36 13.80 -7.35
N VAL A 251 -17.55 13.27 -7.62
CA VAL A 251 -17.74 12.23 -8.63
C VAL A 251 -17.59 12.81 -10.03
N LYS A 252 -16.58 12.35 -10.76
CA LYS A 252 -16.36 12.68 -12.16
C LYS A 252 -16.46 11.44 -13.04
N ASP A 253 -16.89 11.66 -14.28
CA ASP A 253 -16.82 10.64 -15.32
C ASP A 253 -15.37 10.54 -15.79
N VAL A 254 -14.71 9.43 -15.47
CA VAL A 254 -13.34 9.13 -15.85
C VAL A 254 -13.35 7.99 -16.85
N LEU A 255 -12.63 8.15 -17.95
CA LEU A 255 -12.44 7.08 -18.92
C LEU A 255 -11.49 6.04 -18.35
N SER A 256 -11.89 4.77 -18.40
CA SER A 256 -11.08 3.66 -17.89
C SER A 256 -11.21 2.43 -18.79
N PHE A 257 -10.24 1.53 -18.68
CA PHE A 257 -10.25 0.26 -19.39
C PHE A 257 -11.21 -0.70 -18.70
N THR A 258 -11.98 -1.45 -19.50
CA THR A 258 -12.93 -2.46 -18.98
C THR A 258 -12.34 -3.86 -18.96
N GLU A 259 -11.20 -4.09 -19.63
CA GLU A 259 -10.52 -5.39 -19.70
C GLU A 259 -9.11 -5.30 -19.08
N PHE A 260 -8.76 -6.27 -18.23
CA PHE A 260 -7.44 -6.47 -17.63
C PHE A 260 -6.97 -7.92 -17.83
N PRO A 261 -5.69 -8.18 -18.14
CA PRO A 261 -4.72 -7.42 -18.98
C PRO A 261 -4.97 -7.63 -20.50
N PRO A 262 -4.37 -6.80 -21.39
CA PRO A 262 -4.52 -7.00 -22.83
C PRO A 262 -3.94 -8.35 -23.28
N ARG A 263 -4.42 -8.86 -24.41
CA ARG A 263 -3.96 -10.14 -24.99
C ARG A 263 -2.52 -10.08 -25.49
N ILE A 264 -1.94 -8.89 -25.56
CA ILE A 264 -0.54 -8.67 -25.91
C ILE A 264 0.30 -8.91 -24.65
N SER A 265 0.98 -10.04 -24.62
CA SER A 265 1.91 -10.39 -23.53
C SER A 265 2.99 -9.32 -23.37
N GLY A 266 3.34 -9.02 -22.12
CA GLY A 266 4.36 -8.03 -21.80
C GLY A 266 3.91 -6.57 -21.94
N VAL A 267 2.62 -6.30 -22.18
CA VAL A 267 2.06 -4.94 -22.22
C VAL A 267 0.98 -4.78 -21.15
N LEU A 268 1.05 -3.72 -20.37
CA LEU A 268 0.06 -3.35 -19.36
C LEU A 268 -0.53 -1.99 -19.72
N LEU A 269 -1.86 -1.91 -19.76
CA LEU A 269 -2.57 -0.65 -19.93
C LEU A 269 -2.58 0.10 -18.59
N ARG A 270 -2.27 1.40 -18.61
CA ARG A 270 -2.21 2.26 -17.41
C ARG A 270 -3.39 3.23 -17.43
N ALA A 271 -3.26 4.34 -18.15
CA ALA A 271 -4.30 5.36 -18.27
C ALA A 271 -4.85 5.55 -19.69
N VAL A 272 -6.03 6.18 -19.73
CA VAL A 272 -6.66 6.75 -20.92
C VAL A 272 -6.70 8.27 -20.75
N SER A 273 -6.35 9.03 -21.79
CA SER A 273 -6.48 10.49 -21.76
C SER A 273 -7.94 10.92 -21.65
N GLY A 274 -8.24 11.95 -20.86
CA GLY A 274 -9.61 12.48 -20.72
C GLY A 274 -10.20 13.06 -22.01
N THR A 275 -9.39 13.25 -23.04
CA THR A 275 -9.76 13.68 -24.41
C THR A 275 -10.13 12.51 -25.33
N SER A 276 -9.85 11.27 -24.93
CA SER A 276 -10.19 10.06 -25.69
C SER A 276 -11.71 9.80 -25.68
N ASN A 277 -12.17 8.86 -26.49
CA ASN A 277 -13.60 8.54 -26.59
C ASN A 277 -13.92 7.18 -25.96
N PRO A 278 -15.10 7.02 -25.32
CA PRO A 278 -15.58 5.70 -24.91
C PRO A 278 -15.92 4.87 -26.15
N GLY A 279 -15.57 3.58 -26.12
CA GLY A 279 -15.78 2.66 -27.23
C GLY A 279 -14.65 1.62 -27.36
N ILE A 280 -14.52 1.02 -28.53
CA ILE A 280 -13.52 -0.03 -28.80
C ILE A 280 -12.38 0.58 -29.62
N GLY A 281 -11.21 0.72 -29.00
CA GLY A 281 -9.98 1.14 -29.66
C GLY A 281 -9.14 -0.07 -30.08
N GLN A 282 -8.04 0.18 -30.80
CA GLN A 282 -7.15 -0.88 -31.26
C GLN A 282 -5.72 -0.60 -30.82
N LEU A 283 -5.12 -1.58 -30.14
CA LEU A 283 -3.71 -1.59 -29.79
C LEU A 283 -3.00 -2.59 -30.71
N LYS A 284 -2.00 -2.12 -31.45
CA LYS A 284 -1.18 -2.96 -32.33
C LYS A 284 0.24 -3.04 -31.80
N PHE A 285 0.73 -4.26 -31.63
CA PHE A 285 2.13 -4.57 -31.41
C PHE A 285 2.77 -5.14 -32.68
N ASP A 286 3.93 -4.61 -33.03
CA ASP A 286 4.78 -5.11 -34.11
C ASP A 286 6.12 -5.54 -33.51
N PRO A 287 6.51 -6.84 -33.57
CA PRO A 287 7.76 -7.32 -32.97
C PRO A 287 9.02 -6.76 -33.64
N GLY A 288 8.90 -6.12 -34.82
CA GLY A 288 10.05 -5.67 -35.59
C GLY A 288 10.84 -6.82 -36.21
N ASP A 289 12.05 -6.52 -36.67
CA ASP A 289 12.98 -7.49 -37.26
C ASP A 289 14.43 -7.19 -36.83
N ALA A 290 15.42 -7.84 -37.44
CA ALA A 290 16.83 -7.61 -37.11
C ALA A 290 17.32 -6.15 -37.35
N THR A 291 16.52 -5.33 -38.02
CA THR A 291 16.83 -3.94 -38.38
C THR A 291 15.84 -2.93 -37.81
N ASN A 292 14.63 -3.36 -37.45
CA ASN A 292 13.55 -2.51 -36.95
C ASN A 292 13.20 -2.91 -35.51
N PRO A 293 13.16 -1.96 -34.57
CA PRO A 293 12.81 -2.26 -33.19
C PRO A 293 11.32 -2.67 -33.05
N PRO A 294 10.96 -3.38 -31.98
CA PRO A 294 9.56 -3.62 -31.64
C PRO A 294 8.84 -2.29 -31.40
N THR A 295 7.62 -2.16 -31.92
CA THR A 295 6.83 -0.93 -31.80
C THR A 295 5.40 -1.20 -31.33
N LEU A 296 4.86 -0.24 -30.58
CA LEU A 296 3.45 -0.18 -30.23
C LEU A 296 2.77 1.01 -30.93
N SER A 297 1.51 0.81 -31.33
CA SER A 297 0.69 1.88 -31.91
C SER A 297 -0.76 1.76 -31.47
N TRP A 298 -1.42 2.91 -31.29
CA TRP A 298 -2.77 3.01 -30.74
C TRP A 298 -3.71 3.71 -31.72
N THR A 299 -4.97 3.27 -31.74
CA THR A 299 -6.09 3.94 -32.41
C THR A 299 -7.24 4.11 -31.43
N ASP A 300 -7.64 5.37 -31.18
CA ASP A 300 -8.79 5.74 -30.36
C ASP A 300 -10.11 5.24 -30.99
N PRO A 301 -11.14 4.89 -30.19
CA PRO A 301 -12.42 4.42 -30.71
C PRO A 301 -13.05 5.30 -31.80
N TYR A 302 -12.84 6.60 -31.75
CA TYR A 302 -13.33 7.53 -32.77
C TYR A 302 -12.60 7.37 -34.12
N ASP A 303 -11.29 7.12 -34.09
CA ASP A 303 -10.44 7.04 -35.29
C ASP A 303 -10.43 5.64 -35.94
N VAL A 304 -11.04 4.63 -35.30
CA VAL A 304 -11.03 3.25 -35.82
C VAL A 304 -11.64 3.18 -37.23
N ALA A 305 -12.61 4.05 -37.53
CA ALA A 305 -13.22 4.14 -38.86
C ALA A 305 -12.22 4.56 -39.96
N ASP A 306 -11.19 5.34 -39.61
CA ASP A 306 -10.15 5.79 -40.53
C ASP A 306 -9.09 4.71 -40.79
N GLY A 307 -9.07 3.64 -39.98
CA GLY A 307 -8.17 2.49 -40.13
C GLY A 307 -6.68 2.82 -39.99
N LYS A 308 -6.36 4.01 -39.48
CA LYS A 308 -4.98 4.49 -39.31
C LYS A 308 -4.56 4.34 -37.85
N PHE A 309 -3.44 3.67 -37.65
CA PHE A 309 -2.75 3.65 -36.37
C PHE A 309 -2.02 4.97 -36.14
N GLY A 310 -1.96 5.38 -34.87
CA GLY A 310 -1.06 6.42 -34.41
C GLY A 310 0.41 6.14 -34.75
N LEU A 311 1.25 7.14 -34.54
CA LEU A 311 2.69 7.00 -34.78
C LEU A 311 3.25 5.84 -33.93
N PRO A 312 3.95 4.86 -34.54
CA PRO A 312 4.56 3.77 -33.80
C PRO A 312 5.61 4.29 -32.81
N VAL A 313 5.53 3.83 -31.57
CA VAL A 313 6.48 4.15 -30.50
C VAL A 313 7.40 2.96 -30.29
N ASP A 314 8.71 3.21 -30.28
CA ASP A 314 9.74 2.21 -30.00
C ASP A 314 9.69 1.79 -28.52
N VAL A 315 9.53 0.49 -28.28
CA VAL A 315 9.44 -0.12 -26.94
C VAL A 315 10.62 -1.04 -26.62
N SER A 316 11.71 -0.94 -27.38
CA SER A 316 12.94 -1.72 -27.17
C SER A 316 13.71 -1.31 -25.91
N VAL A 317 13.61 -0.04 -25.51
CA VAL A 317 14.30 0.52 -24.33
C VAL A 317 13.31 0.62 -23.19
N PRO A 318 13.45 -0.18 -22.09
CA PRO A 318 12.50 -0.15 -20.99
C PRO A 318 12.34 1.26 -20.42
N ASN A 319 11.10 1.76 -20.40
CA ASN A 319 10.77 3.02 -19.76
C ASN A 319 10.07 2.78 -18.42
N LYS A 320 10.67 3.28 -17.32
CA LYS A 320 10.04 3.23 -15.99
C LYS A 320 8.76 4.07 -15.91
N GLU A 321 8.66 5.14 -16.69
CA GLU A 321 7.49 6.06 -16.72
C GLU A 321 6.38 5.61 -17.68
N GLY A 322 6.57 4.52 -18.44
CA GLY A 322 5.63 4.05 -19.46
C GLY A 322 5.70 4.83 -20.78
N TYR A 323 4.92 4.41 -21.77
CA TYR A 323 4.88 4.98 -23.12
C TYR A 323 3.51 5.60 -23.40
N ILE A 324 3.54 6.79 -23.98
CA ILE A 324 2.33 7.50 -24.39
C ILE A 324 2.07 7.20 -25.87
N LEU A 325 1.00 6.48 -26.16
CA LEU A 325 0.57 6.14 -27.52
C LEU A 325 -0.55 7.07 -27.95
N ARG A 326 -0.30 7.90 -28.97
CA ARG A 326 -1.25 8.94 -29.43
C ARG A 326 -2.01 8.50 -30.67
N SER A 327 -3.30 8.86 -30.77
CA SER A 327 -4.17 8.62 -31.92
C SER A 327 -4.61 9.93 -32.60
N GLY A 328 -4.30 10.06 -33.88
CA GLY A 328 -4.67 11.22 -34.69
C GLY A 328 -3.91 12.50 -34.33
N THR A 329 -4.55 13.66 -34.57
CA THR A 329 -3.95 15.00 -34.38
C THR A 329 -4.35 15.68 -33.08
N GLU A 330 -5.45 15.24 -32.45
CA GLU A 330 -5.84 15.68 -31.11
C GLU A 330 -5.05 14.91 -30.05
N ASP A 331 -4.95 15.45 -28.83
CA ASP A 331 -4.18 14.83 -27.73
C ASP A 331 -4.90 13.62 -27.12
N ARG A 332 -5.39 12.69 -27.95
CA ARG A 332 -6.04 11.43 -27.58
C ARG A 332 -4.97 10.37 -27.44
N HIS A 333 -4.76 9.87 -26.23
CA HIS A 333 -3.67 8.94 -25.98
C HIS A 333 -3.99 7.95 -24.88
N ILE A 334 -3.24 6.85 -24.88
CA ILE A 334 -3.20 5.91 -23.77
C ILE A 334 -1.76 5.80 -23.25
N THR A 335 -1.63 5.53 -21.96
CA THR A 335 -0.34 5.23 -21.34
C THR A 335 -0.23 3.72 -21.19
N VAL A 336 0.88 3.15 -21.63
CA VAL A 336 1.15 1.71 -21.54
C VAL A 336 2.50 1.46 -20.89
N TRP A 337 2.58 0.43 -20.06
CA TRP A 337 3.85 -0.07 -19.55
C TRP A 337 4.23 -1.36 -20.28
N VAL A 338 5.53 -1.57 -20.49
CA VAL A 338 6.03 -2.78 -21.16
C VAL A 338 7.02 -3.51 -20.28
N ASP A 339 6.92 -4.84 -20.26
CA ASP A 339 7.84 -5.70 -19.53
C ASP A 339 9.20 -5.70 -20.24
N GLY A 340 10.17 -5.02 -19.64
CA GLY A 340 11.56 -4.97 -20.12
C GLY A 340 12.26 -6.33 -20.21
N LYS A 341 11.61 -7.42 -19.78
CA LYS A 341 12.10 -8.81 -19.91
C LYS A 341 11.86 -9.42 -21.30
N GLY A 342 11.20 -8.71 -22.23
CA GLY A 342 11.10 -9.14 -23.63
C GLY A 342 10.07 -10.24 -23.90
N HIS A 343 9.08 -10.40 -23.04
CA HIS A 343 7.98 -11.37 -23.20
C HIS A 343 6.93 -10.90 -24.23
N TYR A 344 7.37 -10.58 -25.44
CA TYR A 344 6.50 -10.09 -26.49
C TYR A 344 6.04 -11.18 -27.46
N PRO A 345 4.84 -11.07 -28.04
CA PRO A 345 4.40 -12.02 -29.05
C PRO A 345 5.32 -11.99 -30.29
N PRO A 346 5.69 -13.15 -30.88
CA PRO A 346 6.64 -13.23 -32.00
C PRO A 346 6.03 -12.81 -33.35
N LYS A 347 4.78 -12.33 -33.36
CA LYS A 347 4.02 -11.93 -34.54
C LYS A 347 3.30 -10.63 -34.26
N VAL A 348 2.93 -9.92 -35.31
CA VAL A 348 2.06 -8.75 -35.20
C VAL A 348 0.73 -9.16 -34.56
N VAL A 349 0.37 -8.51 -33.47
CA VAL A 349 -0.89 -8.71 -32.76
C VAL A 349 -1.65 -7.39 -32.74
N VAL A 350 -2.93 -7.44 -33.10
CA VAL A 350 -3.85 -6.33 -32.93
C VAL A 350 -4.91 -6.77 -31.92
N ASP A 351 -4.99 -6.06 -30.81
CA ASP A 351 -5.96 -6.30 -29.77
C ASP A 351 -6.99 -5.17 -29.70
N LYS A 352 -8.20 -5.51 -29.25
CA LYS A 352 -9.30 -4.56 -29.12
C LYS A 352 -9.42 -4.16 -27.67
N ILE A 353 -9.29 -2.88 -27.39
CA ILE A 353 -9.33 -2.35 -26.03
C ILE A 353 -10.65 -1.61 -25.83
N ILE A 354 -11.40 -1.99 -24.80
CA ILE A 354 -12.68 -1.36 -24.47
C ILE A 354 -12.43 -0.24 -23.46
N ILE A 355 -12.75 0.98 -23.88
CA ILE A 355 -12.77 2.17 -23.03
C ILE A 355 -14.24 2.44 -22.66
N SER A 356 -14.51 2.51 -21.36
CA SER A 356 -15.82 2.91 -20.84
C SER A 356 -15.68 4.13 -19.94
N SER A 357 -16.79 4.86 -19.79
CA SER A 357 -16.87 5.90 -18.76
C SER A 357 -17.27 5.25 -17.44
N ALA A 358 -16.46 5.45 -16.42
CA ALA A 358 -16.74 5.05 -15.05
C ALA A 358 -16.89 6.30 -14.18
N ARG A 359 -17.95 6.33 -13.36
CA ARG A 359 -18.08 7.34 -12.31
C ARG A 359 -17.13 7.02 -11.17
N LYS A 360 -16.07 7.79 -11.02
CA LYS A 360 -15.08 7.68 -9.93
C LYS A 360 -15.14 8.94 -9.06
N ASN A 361 -14.90 8.81 -7.75
CA ASN A 361 -14.66 9.98 -6.91
C ASN A 361 -13.23 10.46 -7.12
N CYS A 362 -13.03 11.73 -7.45
CA CYS A 362 -11.71 12.28 -7.74
C CYS A 362 -11.20 13.11 -6.58
N LEU A 363 -10.00 12.78 -6.09
CA LEU A 363 -9.30 13.51 -5.05
C LEU A 363 -8.06 14.18 -5.64
N ARG A 364 -7.82 15.44 -5.26
CA ARG A 364 -6.51 16.06 -5.38
C ARG A 364 -5.95 16.28 -3.99
N PHE A 365 -4.77 15.75 -3.72
CA PHE A 365 -4.09 15.95 -2.45
C PHE A 365 -2.69 16.50 -2.67
N ARG A 366 -2.16 17.16 -1.64
CA ARG A 366 -0.75 17.53 -1.55
C ARG A 366 -0.29 17.38 -0.11
N VAL A 367 0.77 16.61 0.10
CA VAL A 367 1.43 16.47 1.40
C VAL A 367 2.75 17.24 1.37
N ARG A 368 3.00 18.04 2.40
CA ARG A 368 4.22 18.85 2.55
C ARG A 368 4.89 18.58 3.89
N ASN A 369 6.13 19.05 4.02
CA ASN A 369 6.94 18.93 5.23
C ASN A 369 7.32 17.49 5.58
N ILE A 370 7.45 16.62 4.55
CA ILE A 370 7.97 15.27 4.73
C ILE A 370 9.46 15.38 5.01
N THR A 371 9.86 14.96 6.22
CA THR A 371 11.26 14.98 6.64
C THR A 371 12.00 13.79 6.05
N LEU A 372 13.20 14.06 5.53
CA LEU A 372 14.12 13.03 5.04
C LEU A 372 15.37 13.04 5.91
N LEU A 373 15.80 11.87 6.36
CA LEU A 373 17.04 11.70 7.11
C LEU A 373 18.04 10.88 6.29
N GLU A 374 19.32 10.96 6.68
CA GLU A 374 20.35 10.12 6.09
C GLU A 374 20.28 8.74 6.74
N THR A 375 20.07 7.71 5.91
CA THR A 375 19.99 6.31 6.30
C THR A 375 21.26 5.56 5.89
N LEU A 376 21.54 4.47 6.60
CA LEU A 376 22.61 3.53 6.27
C LEU A 376 22.24 2.69 5.03
N GLU A 377 23.21 1.97 4.46
CA GLU A 377 22.92 1.01 3.39
C GLU A 377 22.22 -0.21 4.01
N ALA A 378 20.94 -0.43 3.70
CA ALA A 378 20.22 -1.60 4.20
C ALA A 378 20.69 -2.88 3.48
N TYR A 379 20.97 -3.92 4.26
CA TYR A 379 21.33 -5.26 3.81
C TYR A 379 20.12 -6.18 3.96
N ALA A 380 19.39 -6.48 2.88
CA ALA A 380 18.43 -7.58 2.94
C ALA A 380 19.12 -8.93 2.77
N ASN A 381 19.15 -9.73 3.83
CA ASN A 381 19.46 -11.15 3.78
C ASN A 381 18.21 -11.99 3.45
N THR A 382 17.42 -11.60 2.45
CA THR A 382 16.30 -12.43 1.97
C THR A 382 16.60 -13.03 0.61
N SER A 383 16.38 -14.34 0.48
CA SER A 383 16.43 -15.10 -0.78
C SER A 383 15.50 -14.58 -1.89
N ASP A 384 14.69 -13.57 -1.61
CA ASP A 384 13.77 -12.90 -2.54
C ASP A 384 14.28 -11.53 -3.03
N GLY A 385 15.47 -11.07 -2.58
CA GLY A 385 16.21 -9.96 -3.19
C GLY A 385 15.47 -8.61 -3.21
N LEU A 386 14.56 -8.38 -2.26
CA LEU A 386 13.58 -7.31 -2.38
C LEU A 386 14.03 -5.95 -1.83
N PHE A 387 15.04 -5.87 -0.94
CA PHE A 387 15.45 -4.59 -0.36
C PHE A 387 16.97 -4.44 -0.24
N LYS A 388 17.60 -3.99 -1.32
CA LYS A 388 18.91 -3.32 -1.20
C LYS A 388 18.66 -1.81 -1.22
N GLY A 389 18.43 -1.23 -0.05
CA GLY A 389 18.33 0.22 0.11
C GLY A 389 19.72 0.84 0.00
N ALA A 390 19.92 1.78 -0.92
CA ALA A 390 21.17 2.53 -0.97
C ALA A 390 21.21 3.51 0.21
N ALA A 391 22.40 3.76 0.76
CA ALA A 391 22.57 4.76 1.80
C ALA A 391 21.92 6.10 1.39
N GLY A 392 21.06 6.62 2.27
CA GLY A 392 20.25 7.81 2.04
C GLY A 392 18.84 7.57 1.49
N ASP A 393 18.49 6.34 1.11
CA ASP A 393 17.12 6.04 0.65
C ASP A 393 16.10 6.25 1.79
N ASN A 394 15.03 6.97 1.48
CA ASN A 394 13.88 7.17 2.35
C ASN A 394 12.65 6.62 1.65
N ASN A 395 12.09 5.52 2.14
CA ASN A 395 10.92 4.87 1.59
C ASN A 395 9.64 5.54 2.10
N ILE A 396 8.97 6.27 1.23
CA ILE A 396 7.69 6.93 1.54
C ILE A 396 6.56 6.10 0.96
N PHE A 397 5.65 5.68 1.83
CA PHE A 397 4.45 4.95 1.48
C PHE A 397 3.22 5.85 1.60
N LEU A 398 2.35 5.77 0.59
CA LEU A 398 1.08 6.45 0.53
C LEU A 398 -0.02 5.39 0.53
N TYR A 399 -0.75 5.31 1.64
CA TYR A 399 -1.89 4.43 1.80
C TYR A 399 -3.17 5.23 1.56
N PHE A 400 -3.92 4.81 0.56
CA PHE A 400 -5.20 5.39 0.21
C PHE A 400 -6.31 4.38 0.46
N ALA A 401 -7.10 4.60 1.50
CA ALA A 401 -8.19 3.74 1.91
C ALA A 401 -9.53 4.27 1.39
N GLU A 402 -10.29 3.41 0.72
CA GLU A 402 -11.61 3.71 0.19
C GLU A 402 -12.63 2.74 0.75
N ALA A 403 -13.77 3.24 1.23
CA ALA A 403 -14.86 2.40 1.72
C ALA A 403 -16.17 2.74 0.98
N PRO A 404 -17.11 1.79 0.84
CA PRO A 404 -18.44 2.11 0.36
C PRO A 404 -19.03 3.27 1.17
N LYS A 405 -19.61 4.27 0.50
CA LYS A 405 -20.15 5.48 1.15
C LYS A 405 -21.15 5.18 2.28
N ASP A 406 -21.90 4.09 2.15
CA ASP A 406 -22.90 3.64 3.13
C ASP A 406 -22.29 2.89 4.33
N ALA A 407 -21.01 2.51 4.26
CA ALA A 407 -20.28 1.73 5.27
C ALA A 407 -18.85 2.26 5.46
N LYS A 408 -18.70 3.58 5.67
CA LYS A 408 -17.39 4.24 5.82
C LYS A 408 -16.55 3.66 6.97
N ASP A 409 -17.21 3.18 8.02
CA ASP A 409 -16.56 2.60 9.20
C ASP A 409 -16.24 1.10 9.04
N GLY A 410 -16.55 0.49 7.89
CA GLY A 410 -16.17 -0.90 7.58
C GLY A 410 -14.78 -1.01 6.95
N PHE A 411 -14.40 -2.24 6.58
CA PHE A 411 -13.13 -2.50 5.89
C PHE A 411 -13.00 -1.69 4.61
N GLY A 412 -11.84 -1.05 4.46
CA GLY A 412 -11.49 -0.28 3.28
C GLY A 412 -10.81 -1.15 2.22
N ILE A 413 -10.99 -0.77 0.96
CA ILE A 413 -10.09 -1.16 -0.14
C ILE A 413 -8.88 -0.24 -0.05
N PHE A 414 -7.70 -0.81 0.09
CA PHE A 414 -6.46 -0.05 0.13
C PHE A 414 -5.78 -0.02 -1.23
N ARG A 415 -5.23 1.15 -1.54
CA ARG A 415 -4.30 1.33 -2.64
C ARG A 415 -3.02 1.93 -2.12
N ILE A 416 -1.88 1.37 -2.51
CA ILE A 416 -0.57 1.81 -2.02
C ILE A 416 0.23 2.36 -3.18
N ALA A 417 0.84 3.52 -2.97
CA ALA A 417 1.88 4.05 -3.84
C ALA A 417 3.16 4.27 -3.02
N THR A 418 4.31 4.08 -3.66
CA THR A 418 5.62 4.22 -2.98
C THR A 418 6.53 5.15 -3.78
N THR A 419 7.33 5.95 -3.08
CA THR A 419 8.43 6.71 -3.67
C THR A 419 9.66 6.62 -2.78
N VAL A 420 10.85 6.65 -3.39
CA VAL A 420 12.12 6.44 -2.70
C VAL A 420 13.08 7.60 -3.02
N PRO A 421 12.89 8.79 -2.42
CA PRO A 421 13.91 9.84 -2.47
C PRO A 421 15.20 9.41 -1.78
N ASN A 422 16.33 9.56 -2.46
CA ASN A 422 17.66 9.33 -1.88
C ASN A 422 18.22 10.65 -1.33
N TYR A 423 18.22 10.82 -0.01
CA TYR A 423 18.78 11.96 0.73
C TYR A 423 20.20 11.70 1.23
N LYS A 424 21.14 12.58 0.86
CA LYS A 424 22.52 12.57 1.38
C LYS A 424 22.87 13.91 1.99
N LEU A 425 23.40 13.90 3.20
CA LEU A 425 23.80 15.11 3.89
C LEU A 425 25.00 15.73 3.17
N GLY A 426 24.80 16.93 2.62
CA GLY A 426 25.83 17.65 1.89
C GLY A 426 25.46 19.11 1.65
N PRO A 427 26.35 19.89 1.01
CA PRO A 427 26.03 21.22 0.52
C PRO A 427 24.68 21.22 -0.22
N PRO A 428 23.86 22.29 -0.12
CA PRO A 428 22.51 22.33 -0.70
C PRO A 428 22.44 21.94 -2.19
N GLU A 429 23.53 22.16 -2.92
CA GLU A 429 23.69 21.86 -4.34
C GLU A 429 24.02 20.39 -4.67
N THR A 430 24.41 19.60 -3.68
CA THR A 430 24.64 18.14 -3.77
C THR A 430 23.52 17.30 -3.17
N ARG A 431 22.52 17.94 -2.53
CA ARG A 431 21.35 17.25 -2.00
C ARG A 431 20.54 16.69 -3.17
N THR A 432 20.26 15.40 -3.08
CA THR A 432 19.28 14.74 -3.93
C THR A 432 18.09 14.41 -3.03
N PRO A 433 16.86 14.62 -3.46
CA PRO A 433 16.47 15.59 -4.49
C PRO A 433 16.80 17.06 -4.10
N LYS A 434 16.97 17.95 -5.09
CA LYS A 434 17.34 19.36 -4.86
C LYS A 434 16.19 20.15 -4.21
N ASN A 435 16.33 20.55 -2.94
CA ASN A 435 15.55 21.50 -2.10
C ASN A 435 13.99 21.52 -2.17
N ILE A 436 13.33 21.29 -3.31
CA ILE A 436 11.88 21.08 -3.45
C ILE A 436 11.71 19.95 -4.47
N ALA A 437 11.50 18.74 -3.98
CA ALA A 437 11.11 17.61 -4.81
C ALA A 437 9.59 17.52 -4.76
N GLU A 438 8.91 17.91 -5.84
CA GLU A 438 7.49 17.57 -5.98
C GLU A 438 7.43 16.24 -6.73
N VAL A 439 6.98 15.20 -6.03
CA VAL A 439 6.63 13.92 -6.64
C VAL A 439 5.14 13.97 -6.94
N THR A 440 4.79 13.82 -8.22
CA THR A 440 3.39 13.79 -8.65
C THR A 440 2.97 12.33 -8.77
N PHE A 441 1.89 11.98 -8.07
CA PHE A 441 1.23 10.68 -8.20
C PHE A 441 -0.03 10.81 -9.05
N THR A 442 -0.31 9.75 -9.80
CA THR A 442 -1.51 9.55 -10.61
C THR A 442 -2.20 8.26 -10.18
N ASP A 443 -3.46 8.03 -10.60
CA ASP A 443 -4.22 6.79 -10.28
C ASP A 443 -3.44 5.52 -10.67
N ASP A 444 -2.54 5.61 -11.67
CA ASP A 444 -1.74 4.49 -12.19
C ASP A 444 -0.56 4.08 -11.29
N ASP A 445 -0.13 4.97 -10.40
CA ASP A 445 0.99 4.73 -9.48
C ASP A 445 0.54 3.93 -8.25
N PHE A 446 -0.77 3.87 -8.01
CA PHE A 446 -1.37 3.12 -6.93
C PHE A 446 -1.59 1.66 -7.34
N ILE A 447 -1.10 0.74 -6.51
CA ILE A 447 -1.39 -0.69 -6.62
C ILE A 447 -2.58 -0.98 -5.74
N ILE A 448 -3.63 -1.58 -6.32
CA ILE A 448 -4.81 -2.05 -5.59
C ILE A 448 -4.51 -3.43 -5.03
N PHE A 449 -4.74 -3.60 -3.74
CA PHE A 449 -4.74 -4.91 -3.07
C PHE A 449 -6.20 -5.32 -2.88
N GLU A 450 -6.58 -6.45 -3.47
CA GLU A 450 -7.93 -7.04 -3.40
C GLU A 450 -7.97 -8.21 -2.42
#